data_AF-X0VDT4-F1
#
_entry.id   AF-X0VDT4-F1
#
_cell.length_a   1.000
_cell.length_b   1.000
_cell.length_c   1.000
_cell.angle_alpha   90.00
_cell.angle_beta   90.00
_cell.angle_gamma   90.00
#
_symmetry.space_group_name_H-M   'P 1'
#
loop_
_entity.id
_entity.type
_entity.pdbx_description
1 polymer ?
#
loop_
_entity_poly.entity_id
_entity_poly.type
_entity_poly.pdbx_seq_one_letter_code
_entity_poly.pdbx_strand_id
1 'polypeptide(L)'
;MIYYYPNRPTLVPPDPNTPMKPKPDYINKLENSGRYVAEQKWNGDNTEIYTDDMSFWNRRKGHHRYKPLPETLKALKIFPKGSIINLELIHYRTKLIKNFLLVHSLLAWDGSLLTGKTWGDARLILEKFFKTMAKKLNGSGLHLSPVWKSGFWNLFQKADGEMIEGIVLKEPKGKLIISANTIP
;
A
#
# COMPACT_ATOMS: atom_id res chain seq x y z
N MET A 1 -11.97 -6.74 25.13
CA MET A 1 -12.20 -7.22 23.75
C MET A 1 -10.96 -6.84 22.93
N ILE A 2 -10.23 -7.83 22.41
CA ILE A 2 -8.83 -7.67 21.97
C ILE A 2 -8.79 -7.39 20.47
N TYR A 3 -8.27 -6.22 20.11
CA TYR A 3 -8.17 -5.67 18.75
C TYR A 3 -6.85 -6.07 18.11
N TYR A 4 -6.85 -6.61 16.89
CA TYR A 4 -5.61 -6.79 16.12
C TYR A 4 -5.77 -6.43 14.64
N TYR A 5 -4.88 -5.54 14.20
CA TYR A 5 -4.71 -5.00 12.85
C TYR A 5 -3.92 -6.00 11.98
N PRO A 6 -4.05 -6.00 10.64
CA PRO A 6 -3.03 -6.62 9.79
C PRO A 6 -1.71 -5.97 10.20
N ASN A 7 -0.67 -6.78 10.46
CA ASN A 7 0.64 -6.35 10.93
C ASN A 7 0.93 -4.95 10.38
N ARG A 8 1.02 -3.95 11.28
CA ARG A 8 1.41 -2.60 10.85
C ARG A 8 2.62 -2.81 9.93
N PRO A 9 2.63 -2.31 8.69
CA PRO A 9 3.89 -2.23 7.97
C PRO A 9 4.90 -1.65 8.96
N THR A 10 5.97 -2.38 9.25
CA THR A 10 6.95 -1.89 10.20
C THR A 10 7.62 -0.73 9.50
N LEU A 11 7.19 0.48 9.86
CA LEU A 11 7.52 1.75 9.21
C LEU A 11 9.01 1.80 8.91
N VAL A 12 9.78 1.55 9.95
CA VAL A 12 11.09 0.88 9.90
C VAL A 12 11.09 0.00 11.15
N PRO A 13 11.65 -1.24 11.15
CA PRO A 13 11.94 -1.94 12.40
C PRO A 13 12.57 -0.94 13.37
N PRO A 14 12.03 -0.75 14.60
CA PRO A 14 12.50 0.33 15.46
C PRO A 14 14.00 0.17 15.71
N ASP A 15 14.77 1.23 15.48
CA ASP A 15 16.17 1.26 15.88
C ASP A 15 16.22 0.98 17.40
N PRO A 16 16.91 -0.09 17.85
CA PRO A 16 16.90 -0.46 19.27
C PRO A 16 17.51 0.61 20.16
N ASN A 17 18.34 1.50 19.61
CA ASN A 17 19.01 2.56 20.36
C ASN A 17 18.28 3.91 20.23
N THR A 18 17.77 4.23 19.03
CA THR A 18 17.10 5.50 18.74
C THR A 18 15.79 5.33 17.95
N PRO A 19 14.74 4.73 18.56
CA PRO A 19 13.52 4.30 17.83
C PRO A 19 12.81 5.41 17.04
N MET A 20 12.85 6.65 17.56
CA MET A 20 12.20 7.81 16.95
C MET A 20 13.06 8.55 15.92
N LYS A 21 14.36 8.26 15.88
CA LYS A 21 15.36 8.94 15.05
C LYS A 21 16.39 7.91 14.56
N PRO A 22 16.00 6.96 13.69
CA PRO A 22 16.90 5.92 13.21
C PRO A 22 18.13 6.55 12.55
N LYS A 23 19.30 5.98 12.81
CA LYS A 23 20.57 6.44 12.22
C LYS A 23 20.82 5.80 10.85
N PRO A 24 21.67 6.42 9.99
CA PRO A 24 22.03 5.86 8.68
C PRO A 24 22.51 4.40 8.77
N ASP A 25 23.41 4.11 9.70
CA ASP A 25 24.00 2.76 9.86
C ASP A 25 22.95 1.68 10.11
N TYR A 26 21.91 2.03 10.86
CA TYR A 26 20.82 1.11 11.15
C TYR A 26 19.96 0.83 9.91
N ILE A 27 19.55 1.88 9.19
CA ILE A 27 18.77 1.71 7.94
C ILE A 27 19.59 0.97 6.88
N ASN A 28 20.88 1.30 6.74
CA ASN A 28 21.80 0.62 5.82
C ASN A 28 21.99 -0.85 6.20
N LYS A 29 22.03 -1.20 7.50
CA LYS A 29 22.07 -2.60 7.94
C LYS A 29 20.82 -3.38 7.50
N LEU A 30 19.64 -2.75 7.57
CA LEU A 30 18.39 -3.37 7.12
C LEU A 30 18.38 -3.57 5.60
N GLU A 31 18.86 -2.60 4.84
CA GLU A 31 19.06 -2.71 3.39
C GLU A 31 20.03 -3.84 3.03
N ASN A 32 21.23 -3.81 3.63
CA ASN A 32 22.30 -4.79 3.40
C ASN A 32 21.93 -6.22 3.80
N SER A 33 20.90 -6.40 4.62
CA SER A 33 20.39 -7.74 4.95
C SER A 33 19.77 -8.45 3.74
N GLY A 34 19.39 -7.72 2.67
CA GLY A 34 18.68 -8.25 1.51
C GLY A 34 17.29 -8.82 1.81
N ARG A 35 16.82 -8.71 3.07
CA ARG A 35 15.55 -9.27 3.54
C ARG A 35 14.35 -8.39 3.19
N TYR A 36 14.57 -7.09 3.09
CA TYR A 36 13.51 -6.09 2.96
C TYR A 36 13.55 -5.40 1.60
N VAL A 37 12.40 -4.88 1.20
CA VAL A 37 12.24 -3.83 0.20
C VAL A 37 11.60 -2.61 0.86
N ALA A 38 11.84 -1.43 0.31
CA ALA A 38 11.26 -0.19 0.81
C ALA A 38 10.17 0.35 -0.12
N GLU A 39 9.14 0.94 0.47
CA GLU A 39 8.20 1.84 -0.20
C GLU A 39 8.17 3.17 0.56
N GLN A 40 7.76 4.26 -0.08
CA GLN A 40 7.48 5.49 0.65
C GLN A 40 6.21 5.34 1.49
N LYS A 41 6.22 5.90 2.69
CA LYS A 41 5.04 6.01 3.53
C LYS A 41 4.31 7.30 3.19
N TRP A 42 3.27 7.17 2.39
CA TRP A 42 2.42 8.30 2.06
C TRP A 42 1.47 8.63 3.22
N ASN A 43 1.23 9.91 3.44
CA ASN A 43 0.26 10.43 4.40
C ASN A 43 -1.12 10.52 3.75
N GLY A 44 -1.82 9.39 3.68
CA GLY A 44 -3.15 9.27 3.10
C GLY A 44 -4.19 8.72 4.06
N ASP A 45 -5.29 8.27 3.48
CA ASP A 45 -6.26 7.41 4.15
C ASP A 45 -6.07 5.98 3.63
N ASN A 46 -5.61 5.08 4.48
CA ASN A 46 -5.57 3.66 4.15
C ASN A 46 -7.00 3.16 3.86
N THR A 47 -7.19 2.69 2.64
CA THR A 47 -8.50 2.42 2.05
C THR A 47 -8.48 1.06 1.34
N GLU A 48 -9.50 0.26 1.61
CA GLU A 48 -9.79 -0.97 0.90
C GLU A 48 -10.86 -0.72 -0.17
N ILE A 49 -10.69 -1.29 -1.36
CA ILE A 49 -11.67 -1.23 -2.44
C ILE A 49 -12.12 -2.65 -2.79
N TYR A 50 -13.43 -2.86 -2.77
CA TYR A 50 -14.07 -4.13 -3.15
C TYR A 50 -14.59 -3.98 -4.57
N THR A 51 -14.14 -4.87 -5.45
CA THR A 51 -14.38 -4.70 -6.90
C THR A 51 -15.73 -5.23 -7.37
N ASP A 52 -16.48 -5.93 -6.52
CA ASP A 52 -17.83 -6.41 -6.86
C ASP A 52 -18.86 -5.29 -6.90
N ASP A 53 -18.80 -4.40 -5.90
CA ASP A 53 -19.74 -3.30 -5.71
C ASP A 53 -19.07 -1.91 -5.82
N MET A 54 -17.75 -1.87 -6.06
CA MET A 54 -16.95 -0.64 -6.05
C MET A 54 -17.05 0.13 -4.73
N SER A 55 -17.23 -0.58 -3.60
CA SER A 55 -17.26 0.05 -2.29
C SER A 55 -15.86 0.37 -1.78
N PHE A 56 -15.73 1.52 -1.11
CA PHE A 56 -14.51 2.00 -0.50
C PHE A 56 -14.67 1.93 1.02
N TRP A 57 -13.71 1.35 1.71
CA TRP A 57 -13.75 1.15 3.16
C TRP A 57 -12.51 1.75 3.78
N ASN A 58 -12.71 2.56 4.82
CA ASN A 58 -11.59 3.11 5.58
C ASN A 58 -11.02 2.06 6.55
N ARG A 59 -9.84 2.34 7.10
CA ARG A 59 -9.19 1.51 8.13
C ARG A 59 -10.06 1.18 9.36
N ARG A 60 -11.09 1.99 9.66
CA ARG A 60 -12.03 1.78 10.76
C ARG A 60 -13.27 0.98 10.35
N LYS A 61 -13.27 0.37 9.15
CA LYS A 61 -14.37 -0.39 8.56
C LYS A 61 -15.65 0.41 8.35
N GLY A 62 -15.55 1.73 8.25
CA GLY A 62 -16.66 2.55 7.76
C GLY A 62 -16.55 2.73 6.25
N HIS A 63 -17.68 2.92 5.58
CA HIS A 63 -17.67 3.38 4.19
C HIS A 63 -16.88 4.69 4.08
N HIS A 64 -15.95 4.70 3.14
CA HIS A 64 -15.20 5.90 2.81
C HIS A 64 -16.08 6.83 1.99
N ARG A 65 -16.16 8.11 2.37
CA ARG A 65 -16.94 9.13 1.65
C ARG A 65 -16.38 9.53 0.27
N TYR A 66 -15.30 8.88 -0.18
CA TYR A 66 -14.61 9.26 -1.40
C TYR A 66 -15.46 8.90 -2.61
N LYS A 67 -15.54 9.83 -3.57
CA LYS A 67 -16.23 9.62 -4.84
C LYS A 67 -15.19 9.66 -5.95
N PRO A 68 -14.89 8.54 -6.63
CA PRO A 68 -13.90 8.50 -7.69
C PRO A 68 -14.36 9.32 -8.90
N LEU A 69 -13.40 9.93 -9.60
CA LEU A 69 -13.67 10.53 -10.91
C LEU A 69 -14.06 9.45 -11.92
N PRO A 70 -14.80 9.77 -13.00
CA PRO A 70 -15.24 8.79 -13.99
C PRO A 70 -14.10 7.94 -14.56
N GLU A 71 -12.94 8.53 -14.82
CA GLU A 71 -11.73 7.87 -15.31
C GLU A 71 -11.09 6.95 -14.26
N THR A 72 -11.05 7.38 -12.99
CA THR A 72 -10.60 6.54 -11.87
C THR A 72 -11.52 5.34 -11.69
N LEU A 73 -12.84 5.56 -11.74
CA LEU A 73 -13.82 4.48 -11.64
C LEU A 73 -13.71 3.50 -12.81
N LYS A 74 -13.52 4.00 -14.04
CA LYS A 74 -13.25 3.16 -15.21
C LYS A 74 -11.99 2.33 -15.01
N ALA A 75 -10.91 2.90 -14.48
CA ALA A 75 -9.67 2.19 -14.20
C ALA A 75 -9.83 1.11 -13.12
N LEU A 76 -10.54 1.42 -12.03
CA LEU A 76 -10.83 0.45 -10.97
C LEU A 76 -11.68 -0.73 -11.47
N LYS A 77 -12.62 -0.48 -12.38
CA LYS A 77 -13.44 -1.53 -13.02
C LYS A 77 -12.66 -2.46 -13.96
N ILE A 78 -11.38 -2.18 -14.25
CA ILE A 78 -10.52 -3.09 -15.02
C ILE A 78 -10.02 -4.25 -14.15
N PHE A 79 -9.97 -4.07 -12.83
CA PHE A 79 -9.63 -5.16 -11.91
C PHE A 79 -10.69 -6.27 -12.03
N PRO A 80 -10.28 -7.55 -11.92
CA PRO A 80 -11.24 -8.66 -11.87
C PRO A 80 -12.21 -8.48 -10.70
N LYS A 81 -13.46 -8.91 -10.90
CA LYS A 81 -14.45 -8.99 -9.81
C LYS A 81 -13.94 -9.90 -8.67
N GLY A 82 -14.45 -9.69 -7.46
CA GLY A 82 -13.98 -10.38 -6.26
C GLY A 82 -12.55 -10.04 -5.83
N SER A 83 -11.92 -9.03 -6.43
CA SER A 83 -10.64 -8.50 -5.94
C SER A 83 -10.85 -7.51 -4.80
N ILE A 84 -9.94 -7.53 -3.82
CA ILE A 84 -9.87 -6.58 -2.70
C ILE A 84 -8.53 -5.87 -2.78
N ILE A 85 -8.58 -4.57 -3.10
CA ILE A 85 -7.41 -3.72 -3.32
C ILE A 85 -7.13 -2.94 -2.04
N ASN A 86 -5.89 -2.95 -1.56
CA ASN A 86 -5.47 -2.13 -0.42
C ASN A 86 -4.52 -1.02 -0.91
N LEU A 87 -4.90 0.22 -0.63
CA LEU A 87 -4.23 1.40 -1.14
C LEU A 87 -4.19 2.53 -0.13
N GLU A 88 -3.34 3.51 -0.43
CA GLU A 88 -3.30 4.79 0.27
C GLU A 88 -4.02 5.83 -0.58
N LEU A 89 -5.11 6.40 -0.06
CA LEU A 89 -5.90 7.42 -0.75
C LEU A 89 -5.41 8.83 -0.36
N ILE A 90 -4.91 9.57 -1.34
CA ILE A 90 -4.44 10.95 -1.17
C ILE A 90 -5.40 11.89 -1.90
N HIS A 91 -6.53 12.12 -1.26
CA HIS A 91 -7.54 13.04 -1.77
C HIS A 91 -7.91 14.13 -0.76
N TYR A 92 -7.96 13.81 0.53
CA TYR A 92 -8.35 14.77 1.57
C TYR A 92 -7.17 15.45 2.27
N ARG A 93 -5.94 15.03 1.98
CA ARG A 93 -4.75 15.38 2.76
C ARG A 93 -4.11 16.69 2.34
N THR A 94 -4.11 17.00 1.04
CA THR A 94 -3.61 18.29 0.55
C THR A 94 -4.66 19.01 -0.26
N LYS A 95 -4.45 20.33 -0.43
CA LYS A 95 -5.31 21.15 -1.28
C LYS A 95 -5.06 20.89 -2.77
N LEU A 96 -3.81 20.59 -3.13
CA LEU A 96 -3.35 20.50 -4.53
C LEU A 96 -3.47 19.08 -5.11
N ILE A 97 -3.15 18.05 -4.34
CA ILE A 97 -3.16 16.67 -4.83
C ILE A 97 -4.52 16.05 -4.50
N LYS A 98 -5.26 15.73 -5.55
CA LYS A 98 -6.59 15.12 -5.49
C LYS A 98 -6.61 13.88 -6.37
N ASN A 99 -7.44 12.91 -5.99
CA ASN A 99 -7.69 11.69 -6.77
C ASN A 99 -6.41 10.89 -7.05
N PHE A 100 -5.50 10.88 -6.10
CA PHE A 100 -4.29 10.07 -6.16
C PHE A 100 -4.48 8.82 -5.30
N LEU A 101 -4.61 7.67 -5.95
CA LEU A 101 -4.83 6.38 -5.32
C LEU A 101 -3.56 5.53 -5.49
N LEU A 102 -2.88 5.24 -4.39
CA LEU A 102 -1.61 4.51 -4.43
C LEU A 102 -1.78 3.08 -3.94
N VAL A 103 -1.91 2.14 -4.87
CA VAL A 103 -2.07 0.71 -4.59
C VAL A 103 -0.76 0.13 -4.06
N HIS A 104 -0.80 -0.46 -2.86
CA HIS A 104 0.39 -1.00 -2.20
C HIS A 104 0.27 -2.49 -1.82
N SER A 105 -0.93 -3.08 -1.92
CA SER A 105 -1.16 -4.52 -1.74
C SER A 105 -2.49 -4.98 -2.33
N LEU A 106 -2.64 -6.29 -2.49
CA LEU A 106 -3.91 -6.99 -2.72
C LEU A 106 -4.20 -7.93 -1.56
N LEU A 107 -5.48 -8.11 -1.24
CA LEU A 107 -5.96 -9.11 -0.28
C LEU A 107 -6.72 -10.25 -0.97
N ALA A 108 -7.39 -9.96 -2.08
CA ALA A 108 -8.04 -10.94 -2.94
C ALA A 108 -7.83 -10.59 -4.41
N TRP A 109 -7.83 -11.61 -5.27
CA TRP A 109 -7.70 -11.48 -6.71
C TRP A 109 -8.62 -12.47 -7.42
N ASP A 110 -9.50 -11.97 -8.28
CA ASP A 110 -10.41 -12.79 -9.09
C ASP A 110 -11.23 -13.79 -8.24
N GLY A 111 -11.88 -13.27 -7.20
CA GLY A 111 -12.67 -14.05 -6.24
C GLY A 111 -11.87 -14.92 -5.26
N SER A 112 -10.54 -15.00 -5.38
CA SER A 112 -9.69 -15.83 -4.51
C SER A 112 -8.97 -14.98 -3.48
N LEU A 113 -9.16 -15.29 -2.18
CA LEU A 113 -8.37 -14.70 -1.10
C LEU A 113 -6.89 -15.09 -1.27
N LEU A 114 -6.00 -14.13 -1.04
CA LEU A 114 -4.55 -14.35 -1.06
C LEU A 114 -4.02 -14.79 0.31
N THR A 115 -4.89 -15.32 1.18
CA THR A 115 -4.50 -15.90 2.47
C THR A 115 -3.44 -16.99 2.26
N GLY A 116 -2.35 -16.94 3.04
CA GLY A 116 -1.25 -17.89 2.94
C GLY A 116 -0.24 -17.59 1.83
N LYS A 117 -0.52 -16.66 0.92
CA LYS A 117 0.47 -16.10 -0.01
C LYS A 117 1.39 -15.12 0.71
N THR A 118 2.53 -14.83 0.10
CA THR A 118 3.48 -13.82 0.57
C THR A 118 3.12 -12.43 0.02
N TRP A 119 3.67 -11.38 0.61
CA TRP A 119 3.57 -10.03 0.03
C TRP A 119 4.16 -10.00 -1.39
N GLY A 120 5.27 -10.70 -1.62
CA GLY A 120 5.91 -10.80 -2.93
C GLY A 120 4.98 -11.39 -3.99
N ASP A 121 4.21 -12.44 -3.65
CA ASP A 121 3.24 -13.04 -4.57
C ASP A 121 2.16 -12.03 -5.00
N ALA A 122 1.57 -11.33 -4.03
CA ALA A 122 0.57 -10.30 -4.32
C ALA A 122 1.15 -9.11 -5.10
N ARG A 123 2.40 -8.74 -4.80
CA ARG A 123 3.11 -7.69 -5.53
C ARG A 123 3.33 -8.06 -6.99
N LEU A 124 3.72 -9.30 -7.29
CA LEU A 124 3.91 -9.79 -8.66
C LEU A 124 2.61 -9.72 -9.47
N ILE A 125 1.46 -10.04 -8.85
CA ILE A 125 0.15 -9.90 -9.48
C ILE A 125 -0.10 -8.43 -9.86
N LEU A 126 0.10 -7.50 -8.92
CA LEU A 126 -0.07 -6.07 -9.18
C LEU A 126 0.87 -5.55 -10.27
N GLU A 127 2.16 -5.89 -10.22
CA GLU A 127 3.14 -5.43 -11.21
C GLU A 127 2.79 -5.93 -12.62
N LYS A 128 2.40 -7.21 -12.74
CA LYS A 128 1.93 -7.78 -14.01
C LYS A 128 0.67 -7.08 -14.50
N PHE A 129 -0.29 -6.82 -13.62
CA PHE A 129 -1.53 -6.12 -13.96
C PHE A 129 -1.27 -4.70 -14.43
N PHE A 130 -0.54 -3.89 -13.65
CA PHE A 130 -0.23 -2.50 -14.00
C PHE A 130 0.61 -2.39 -15.27
N LYS A 131 1.56 -3.31 -15.49
CA LYS A 131 2.32 -3.38 -16.75
C LYS A 131 1.41 -3.67 -17.94
N THR A 132 0.51 -4.65 -17.80
CA THR A 132 -0.42 -5.05 -18.88
C THR A 132 -1.43 -3.96 -19.19
N MET A 133 -1.89 -3.23 -18.17
CA MET A 133 -2.94 -2.21 -18.28
C MET A 133 -2.40 -0.78 -18.38
N ALA A 134 -1.09 -0.57 -18.51
CA ALA A 134 -0.44 0.74 -18.42
C ALA A 134 -1.13 1.82 -19.28
N LYS A 135 -1.44 1.51 -20.54
CA LYS A 135 -2.13 2.43 -21.45
C LYS A 135 -3.54 2.81 -20.97
N LYS A 136 -4.27 1.87 -20.38
CA LYS A 136 -5.64 2.09 -19.86
C LYS A 136 -5.67 2.80 -18.51
N LEU A 137 -4.59 2.68 -17.73
CA LEU A 137 -4.46 3.33 -16.42
C LEU A 137 -3.89 4.75 -16.50
N ASN A 138 -3.29 5.12 -17.64
CA ASN A 138 -2.71 6.45 -17.82
C ASN A 138 -3.75 7.56 -17.61
N GLY A 139 -3.42 8.54 -16.75
CA GLY A 139 -4.32 9.66 -16.40
C GLY A 139 -5.48 9.32 -15.47
N SER A 140 -5.60 8.08 -14.99
CA SER A 140 -6.72 7.67 -14.11
C SER A 140 -6.59 8.10 -12.64
N GLY A 141 -5.41 8.57 -12.23
CA GLY A 141 -5.07 8.81 -10.82
C GLY A 141 -4.80 7.55 -10.01
N LEU A 142 -4.85 6.36 -10.64
CA LEU A 142 -4.49 5.09 -10.01
C LEU A 142 -3.03 4.76 -10.27
N HIS A 143 -2.26 4.61 -9.20
CA HIS A 143 -0.82 4.39 -9.24
C HIS A 143 -0.44 3.14 -8.45
N LEU A 144 0.58 2.43 -8.91
CA LEU A 144 1.21 1.38 -8.13
C LEU A 144 2.31 1.99 -7.26
N SER A 145 2.32 1.67 -5.96
CA SER A 145 3.38 2.09 -5.04
C SER A 145 4.75 1.65 -5.58
N PRO A 146 5.73 2.55 -5.80
CA PRO A 146 7.04 2.13 -6.27
C PRO A 146 7.79 1.38 -5.16
N VAL A 147 8.66 0.46 -5.56
CA VAL A 147 9.42 -0.40 -4.65
C VAL A 147 10.91 -0.19 -4.89
N TRP A 148 11.64 0.05 -3.81
CA TRP A 148 13.08 0.23 -3.81
C TRP A 148 13.75 -1.01 -3.21
N LYS A 149 14.77 -1.52 -3.90
CA LYS A 149 15.63 -2.61 -3.41
C LYS A 149 16.93 -2.08 -2.79
N SER A 150 17.20 -0.79 -2.94
CA SER A 150 18.38 -0.12 -2.39
C SER A 150 18.13 1.37 -2.16
N GLY A 151 19.08 2.04 -1.49
CA GLY A 151 19.06 3.46 -1.18
C GLY A 151 18.05 3.83 -0.10
N PHE A 152 17.85 2.98 0.91
CA PHE A 152 16.78 3.15 1.90
C PHE A 152 16.97 4.40 2.73
N TRP A 153 18.22 4.71 3.13
CA TRP A 153 18.52 5.93 3.86
C TRP A 153 18.20 7.19 3.05
N ASN A 154 18.61 7.23 1.79
CA ASN A 154 18.30 8.35 0.89
C ASN A 154 16.79 8.50 0.66
N LEU A 155 16.05 7.38 0.59
CA LEU A 155 14.59 7.40 0.48
C LEU A 155 13.94 7.94 1.76
N PHE A 156 14.43 7.54 2.93
CA PHE A 156 13.97 8.04 4.22
C PHE A 156 14.24 9.54 4.40
N GLN A 157 15.41 10.04 4.00
CA GLN A 157 15.75 11.47 4.07
C GLN A 157 14.89 12.36 3.16
N LYS A 158 14.28 11.79 2.11
CA LYS A 158 13.36 12.51 1.22
C LYS A 158 11.95 12.66 1.80
N ALA A 159 11.68 12.09 2.97
CA ALA A 159 10.40 12.31 3.66
C ALA A 159 10.29 13.78 4.09
N ASP A 160 9.17 14.41 3.75
CA ASP A 160 8.87 15.80 4.09
C ASP A 160 7.98 15.93 5.34
N GLY A 161 7.43 14.82 5.84
CA GLY A 161 6.51 14.79 6.97
C GLY A 161 5.08 15.28 6.64
N GLU A 162 4.85 15.81 5.44
CA GLU A 162 3.56 16.30 5.00
C GLU A 162 2.87 15.28 4.07
N MET A 163 3.52 14.98 2.94
CA MET A 163 3.06 14.03 1.93
C MET A 163 3.68 12.66 2.13
N ILE A 164 4.97 12.64 2.46
CA ILE A 164 5.77 11.45 2.70
C ILE A 164 6.25 11.51 4.14
N GLU A 165 5.67 10.69 5.01
CA GLU A 165 6.00 10.64 6.43
C GLU A 165 7.23 9.78 6.75
N GLY A 166 7.75 9.06 5.76
CA GLY A 166 8.89 8.16 5.93
C GLY A 166 8.94 7.08 4.86
N ILE A 167 9.44 5.91 5.24
CA ILE A 167 9.39 4.70 4.44
C ILE A 167 8.60 3.61 5.17
N VAL A 168 8.31 2.53 4.45
CA VAL A 168 7.78 1.27 4.95
C VAL A 168 8.70 0.18 4.46
N LEU A 169 9.22 -0.65 5.37
CA LEU A 169 9.95 -1.86 4.99
C LEU A 169 9.01 -3.06 4.93
N LYS A 170 9.06 -3.78 3.81
CA LYS A 170 8.28 -5.00 3.59
C LYS A 170 9.23 -6.16 3.35
N GLU A 171 8.95 -7.30 3.96
CA GLU A 171 9.67 -8.55 3.69
C GLU A 171 8.95 -9.28 2.56
N PRO A 172 9.57 -9.49 1.37
CA PRO A 172 8.88 -10.12 0.26
C PRO A 172 8.38 -11.54 0.53
N LYS A 173 9.08 -12.26 1.41
CA LYS A 173 8.71 -13.61 1.87
C LYS A 173 7.72 -13.60 3.04
N GLY A 174 7.37 -12.43 3.58
CA GLY A 174 6.42 -12.29 4.68
C GLY A 174 5.02 -12.67 4.21
N LYS A 175 4.33 -13.54 4.96
CA LYS A 175 2.96 -13.95 4.65
C LYS A 175 1.99 -12.77 4.76
N LEU A 176 1.05 -12.70 3.84
CA LEU A 176 -0.11 -11.83 3.97
C LEU A 176 -0.96 -12.33 5.13
N ILE A 177 -1.19 -11.46 6.10
CA ILE A 177 -2.07 -11.70 7.21
C ILE A 177 -3.35 -10.93 6.94
N ILE A 178 -4.36 -11.65 6.44
CA ILE A 178 -5.72 -11.13 6.32
C ILE A 178 -6.38 -11.42 7.66
N SER A 179 -6.69 -10.39 8.44
CA SER A 179 -7.39 -10.62 9.70
C SER A 179 -8.80 -11.15 9.40
N ALA A 180 -9.36 -12.03 10.23
CA ALA A 180 -10.74 -12.54 10.05
C ALA A 180 -11.83 -11.44 10.09
N ASN A 181 -11.41 -10.21 10.37
CA ASN A 181 -12.22 -9.01 10.48
C ASN A 181 -12.27 -8.19 9.17
N THR A 182 -11.64 -8.67 8.10
CA THR A 182 -11.47 -7.97 6.80
C THR A 182 -12.56 -8.34 5.79
N ILE A 183 -13.64 -8.98 6.25
CA ILE A 183 -14.81 -9.33 5.45
C ILE A 183 -16.02 -8.85 6.26
N PRO A 184 -16.83 -7.90 5.76
CA PRO A 184 -18.13 -7.61 6.35
C PRO A 184 -19.09 -8.79 6.24
#